data_AF-A0A0C1MVA6-F1
#
_entry.id   AF-A0A0C1MVA6-F1
#
_cell.length_a   1.000
_cell.length_b   1.000
_cell.length_c   1.000
_cell.angle_alpha   90.00
_cell.angle_beta   90.00
_cell.angle_gamma   90.00
#
_symmetry.space_group_name_H-M   'P 1'
#
loop_
_entity.id
_entity.type
_entity.pdbx_description
1 polymer ?
#
loop_
_entity_poly.entity_id
_entity_poly.type
_entity_poly.pdbx_seq_one_letter_code
_entity_poly.pdbx_strand_id
1 'polypeptide(L)'
;MTYLTIQQRYPERYLGWPMQSNIVEKALEHFTPQQVDAWLKRTQTRLVSARESNILLSRIERAQLLTYLSTTKHQSNEKEALTVFLQQYKTRSGIGLSQLPNGSEWYQSKLNYYTGDVNSPYELASVLSTVIEDAPKDITANKQLLASTVLPTALALLDVGCEHAKGLNWRDHFIDIRTTIGQCKGQTDRNVLHVVALIAEVDLGVHAFSWSQQQAMHRLQTRLNLNEAQAYALLKSIVFYPATILAFLDQLKHL
;
A
#
# COMPACT_ATOMS: atom_id res chain seq x y z
N MET A 1 -20.34 -2.51 -0.43
CA MET A 1 -20.26 -3.40 0.75
C MET A 1 -19.52 -4.72 0.48
N THR A 2 -19.74 -5.37 -0.67
CA THR A 2 -19.13 -6.68 -1.00
C THR A 2 -17.61 -6.72 -0.85
N TYR A 3 -16.90 -5.65 -1.23
CA TYR A 3 -15.44 -5.53 -1.07
C TYR A 3 -14.95 -5.69 0.38
N LEU A 4 -15.62 -5.06 1.36
CA LEU A 4 -15.24 -5.15 2.78
C LEU A 4 -15.50 -6.55 3.36
N THR A 5 -16.55 -7.23 2.88
CA THR A 5 -16.83 -8.63 3.24
C THR A 5 -15.79 -9.57 2.64
N ILE A 6 -15.37 -9.29 1.41
CA ILE A 6 -14.31 -10.00 0.70
C ILE A 6 -12.99 -9.82 1.47
N GLN A 7 -12.60 -8.60 1.86
CA GLN A 7 -11.38 -8.33 2.66
C GLN A 7 -11.20 -9.28 3.86
N GLN A 8 -12.29 -9.60 4.56
CA GLN A 8 -12.27 -10.50 5.74
C GLN A 8 -11.93 -11.96 5.42
N ARG A 9 -12.03 -12.37 4.15
CA ARG A 9 -11.81 -13.75 3.68
C ARG A 9 -10.37 -14.01 3.18
N TYR A 10 -9.57 -12.96 2.98
CA TYR A 10 -8.22 -13.05 2.41
C TYR A 10 -7.12 -13.21 3.47
N PRO A 11 -5.86 -13.44 3.05
CA PRO A 11 -4.72 -13.59 3.95
C PRO A 11 -4.55 -12.48 5.00
N GLU A 12 -5.14 -11.30 4.77
CA GLU A 12 -5.16 -10.18 5.71
C GLU A 12 -5.68 -10.56 7.11
N ARG A 13 -6.55 -11.56 7.25
CA ARG A 13 -7.01 -12.03 8.59
C ARG A 13 -5.91 -12.67 9.43
N TYR A 14 -4.86 -13.16 8.78
CA TYR A 14 -3.70 -13.77 9.43
C TYR A 14 -2.62 -12.73 9.77
N LEU A 15 -2.57 -11.63 9.01
CA LEU A 15 -1.67 -10.50 9.22
C LEU A 15 -2.37 -9.40 10.02
N GLY A 16 -2.56 -9.65 11.33
CA GLY A 16 -3.37 -8.82 12.22
C GLY A 16 -2.84 -7.40 12.49
N TRP A 17 -1.60 -7.09 12.11
CA TRP A 17 -1.04 -5.75 12.21
C TRP A 17 -1.12 -5.05 10.83
N PRO A 18 -1.90 -3.96 10.68
CA PRO A 18 -1.86 -3.12 9.48
C PRO A 18 -0.51 -2.41 9.30
N MET A 19 0.16 -2.65 8.18
CA MET A 19 1.50 -2.11 7.91
C MET A 19 1.54 -0.59 7.78
N GLN A 20 0.40 0.02 7.51
CA GLN A 20 0.23 1.45 7.39
C GLN A 20 0.01 2.18 8.72
N SER A 21 0.00 1.48 9.87
CA SER A 21 -0.24 2.10 11.17
C SER A 21 0.64 1.54 12.27
N ASN A 22 1.26 2.45 13.03
CA ASN A 22 1.95 2.11 14.27
C ASN A 22 0.92 1.83 15.38
N ILE A 23 0.40 0.60 15.42
CA ILE A 23 -0.65 0.22 16.37
C ILE A 23 -0.15 0.31 17.81
N VAL A 24 1.10 -0.04 18.09
CA VAL A 24 1.64 -0.01 19.46
C VAL A 24 1.65 1.42 19.99
N GLU A 25 2.14 2.38 19.21
CA GLU A 25 2.17 3.78 19.60
C GLU A 25 0.75 4.32 19.86
N LYS A 26 -0.18 4.11 18.91
CA LYS A 26 -1.57 4.56 19.06
C LYS A 26 -2.30 3.85 20.21
N ALA A 27 -2.02 2.57 20.44
CA ALA A 27 -2.70 1.80 21.47
C ALA A 27 -2.34 2.28 22.89
N LEU A 28 -1.13 2.80 23.10
CA LEU A 28 -0.72 3.34 24.40
C LEU A 28 -1.53 4.58 24.83
N GLU A 29 -2.20 5.24 23.88
CA GLU A 29 -3.08 6.39 24.17
C GLU A 29 -4.44 5.96 24.78
N HIS A 30 -4.82 4.69 24.61
CA HIS A 30 -6.18 4.21 24.91
C HIS A 30 -6.23 2.91 25.73
N PHE A 31 -5.13 2.16 25.82
CA PHE A 31 -5.07 0.85 26.44
C PHE A 31 -3.92 0.77 27.46
N THR A 32 -4.08 -0.12 28.42
CA THR A 32 -3.04 -0.41 29.41
C THR A 32 -1.82 -1.10 28.78
N PRO A 33 -0.61 -0.94 29.35
CA PRO A 33 0.58 -1.66 28.89
C PRO A 33 0.36 -3.18 28.75
N GLN A 34 -0.37 -3.81 29.68
CA GLN A 34 -0.67 -5.24 29.66
C GLN A 34 -1.59 -5.63 28.48
N GLN A 35 -2.53 -4.77 28.11
CA GLN A 35 -3.37 -4.98 26.93
C GLN A 35 -2.55 -4.85 25.63
N VAL A 36 -1.59 -3.92 25.59
CA VAL A 36 -0.65 -3.79 24.47
C VAL A 36 0.24 -5.04 24.37
N ASP A 37 0.73 -5.56 25.50
CA ASP A 37 1.52 -6.80 25.54
C ASP A 37 0.71 -8.02 25.08
N ALA A 38 -0.54 -8.14 25.52
CA ALA A 38 -1.44 -9.18 25.05
C ALA A 38 -1.65 -9.10 23.53
N TRP A 39 -1.72 -7.90 22.97
CA TRP A 39 -1.83 -7.69 21.53
C TRP A 39 -0.53 -8.03 20.76
N LEU A 40 0.64 -7.68 21.30
CA LEU A 40 1.95 -8.04 20.74
C LEU A 40 2.10 -9.58 20.69
N LYS A 41 1.80 -10.26 21.80
CA LYS A 41 1.79 -11.72 21.89
C LYS A 41 0.82 -12.33 20.89
N ARG A 42 -0.41 -11.81 20.80
CA ARG A 42 -1.41 -12.26 19.82
C ARG A 42 -0.91 -12.09 18.38
N THR A 43 -0.22 -11.00 18.08
CA THR A 43 0.37 -10.77 16.76
C THR A 43 1.43 -11.81 16.43
N GLN A 44 2.33 -12.12 17.34
CA GLN A 44 3.30 -13.20 17.16
C GLN A 44 2.62 -14.54 16.91
N THR A 45 1.63 -14.93 17.73
CA THR A 45 0.87 -16.18 17.56
C THR A 45 0.19 -16.24 16.19
N ARG A 46 -0.38 -15.13 15.73
CA ARG A 46 -1.01 -15.05 14.41
C ARG A 46 -0.01 -15.21 13.27
N LEU A 47 1.18 -14.62 13.38
CA LEU A 47 2.26 -14.80 12.39
C LEU A 47 2.79 -16.24 12.33
N VAL A 48 2.84 -16.94 13.47
CA VAL A 48 3.17 -18.38 13.52
C VAL A 48 2.11 -19.20 12.77
N SER A 49 0.82 -19.00 13.07
CA SER A 49 -0.27 -19.71 12.38
C SER A 49 -0.35 -19.34 10.89
N ALA A 50 -0.07 -18.09 10.52
CA ALA A 50 -0.01 -17.66 9.12
C ALA A 50 1.04 -18.45 8.33
N ARG A 51 2.20 -18.69 8.94
CA ARG A 51 3.30 -19.46 8.33
C ARG A 51 2.89 -20.90 8.03
N GLU A 52 2.09 -21.54 8.88
CA GLU A 52 1.56 -22.89 8.63
C GLU A 52 0.66 -22.93 7.39
N SER A 53 0.01 -21.81 7.07
CA SER A 53 -0.82 -21.63 5.87
C SER A 53 -0.05 -21.04 4.68
N ASN A 54 1.29 -20.98 4.74
CA ASN A 54 2.15 -20.34 3.74
C ASN A 54 1.80 -18.85 3.46
N ILE A 55 1.24 -18.17 4.46
CA ILE A 55 0.95 -16.73 4.43
C ILE A 55 2.10 -16.03 5.16
N LEU A 56 3.06 -15.53 4.38
CA LEU A 56 4.27 -14.90 4.91
C LEU A 56 4.28 -13.40 4.67
N LEU A 57 4.84 -12.66 5.62
CA LEU A 57 5.19 -11.25 5.43
C LEU A 57 6.19 -11.10 4.27
N SER A 58 6.07 -10.02 3.51
CA SER A 58 7.14 -9.57 2.62
C SER A 58 8.28 -8.95 3.42
N ARG A 59 9.42 -8.76 2.76
CA ARG A 59 10.57 -8.04 3.36
C ARG A 59 10.24 -6.61 3.77
N ILE A 60 9.37 -5.92 3.01
CA ILE A 60 8.98 -4.54 3.29
C ILE A 60 8.05 -4.49 4.52
N GLU A 61 7.09 -5.42 4.60
CA GLU A 61 6.16 -5.53 5.73
C GLU A 61 6.92 -5.87 7.02
N ARG A 62 7.83 -6.86 6.98
CA ARG A 62 8.68 -7.23 8.13
C ARG A 62 9.54 -6.06 8.60
N ALA A 63 10.19 -5.34 7.67
CA ALA A 63 11.01 -4.18 8.00
C ALA A 63 10.18 -3.07 8.69
N GLN A 64 8.96 -2.83 8.21
CA GLN A 64 8.06 -1.84 8.80
C GLN A 64 7.65 -2.19 10.24
N LEU A 65 7.34 -3.46 10.51
CA LEU A 65 7.03 -3.91 11.88
C LEU A 65 8.23 -3.73 12.81
N LEU A 66 9.43 -4.08 12.35
CA LEU A 66 10.66 -3.87 13.12
C LEU A 66 10.89 -2.38 13.41
N THR A 67 10.63 -1.49 12.44
CA THR A 67 10.69 -0.05 12.67
C THR A 67 9.71 0.41 13.75
N TYR A 68 8.46 -0.05 13.73
CA TYR A 68 7.49 0.30 14.77
C TYR A 68 7.91 -0.16 16.17
N LEU A 69 8.49 -1.36 16.27
CA LEU A 69 9.01 -1.89 17.52
C LEU A 69 10.28 -1.17 17.97
N SER A 70 11.11 -0.67 17.06
CA SER A 70 12.33 0.07 17.44
C SER A 70 12.03 1.49 17.90
N THR A 71 10.97 2.13 17.38
CA THR A 71 10.64 3.53 17.69
C THR A 71 9.62 3.69 18.82
N THR A 72 8.90 2.64 19.21
CA THR A 72 7.93 2.72 20.30
C THR A 72 8.57 2.98 21.66
N LYS A 73 7.90 3.77 22.50
CA LYS A 73 8.27 4.01 23.90
C LYS A 73 7.91 2.83 24.82
N HIS A 74 7.05 1.92 24.36
CA HIS A 74 6.65 0.74 25.12
C HIS A 74 7.80 -0.26 25.20
N GLN A 75 8.29 -0.52 26.41
CA GLN A 75 9.33 -1.50 26.69
C GLN A 75 8.73 -2.65 27.49
N SER A 76 8.75 -3.85 26.92
CA SER A 76 8.25 -5.07 27.56
C SER A 76 8.93 -6.32 27.00
N ASN A 77 8.77 -7.42 27.72
CA ASN A 77 9.29 -8.73 27.28
C ASN A 77 8.59 -9.20 26.01
N GLU A 78 7.29 -8.92 25.85
CA GLU A 78 6.51 -9.25 24.65
C GLU A 78 6.98 -8.48 23.42
N LYS A 79 7.33 -7.20 23.59
CA LYS A 79 7.96 -6.39 22.54
C LYS A 79 9.32 -6.97 22.13
N GLU A 80 10.16 -7.33 23.09
CA GLU A 80 11.47 -7.94 22.80
C GLU A 80 11.31 -9.30 22.11
N ALA A 81 10.42 -10.16 22.61
CA ALA A 81 10.13 -11.47 22.03
C ALA A 81 9.62 -11.36 20.58
N LEU A 82 8.70 -10.42 20.30
CA LEU A 82 8.23 -10.20 18.93
C LEU A 82 9.35 -9.64 18.03
N THR A 83 10.22 -8.77 18.56
CA THR A 83 11.37 -8.23 17.82
C THR A 83 12.33 -9.33 17.39
N VAL A 84 12.76 -10.18 18.34
CA VAL A 84 13.62 -11.35 18.07
C VAL A 84 12.95 -12.30 17.07
N PHE A 85 11.67 -12.59 17.25
CA PHE A 85 10.91 -13.43 16.33
C PHE A 85 10.91 -12.85 14.90
N LEU A 86 10.67 -11.54 14.74
CA LEU A 86 10.66 -10.88 13.44
C LEU A 86 12.05 -10.82 12.79
N GLN A 87 13.12 -10.65 13.56
CA GLN A 87 14.49 -10.69 13.02
C GLN A 87 14.82 -12.05 12.36
N GLN A 88 14.30 -13.14 12.92
CA GLN A 88 14.48 -14.50 12.41
C GLN A 88 13.38 -14.94 11.43
N TYR A 89 12.37 -14.10 11.19
CA TYR A 89 11.21 -14.45 10.39
C TYR A 89 11.54 -14.60 8.90
N LYS A 90 11.23 -15.76 8.32
CA LYS A 90 11.34 -16.02 6.88
C LYS A 90 10.25 -15.26 6.12
N THR A 91 10.64 -14.37 5.23
CA THR A 91 9.72 -13.61 4.38
C THR A 91 9.41 -14.34 3.08
N ARG A 92 8.30 -13.98 2.42
CA ARG A 92 8.07 -14.34 1.01
C ARG A 92 9.09 -13.64 0.10
N SER A 93 9.36 -14.23 -1.07
CA SER A 93 10.35 -13.76 -2.05
C SER A 93 9.92 -12.45 -2.74
N GLY A 94 8.66 -12.39 -3.17
CA GLY A 94 8.09 -11.18 -3.78
C GLY A 94 7.36 -10.28 -2.79
N ILE A 95 7.24 -9.01 -3.16
CA ILE A 95 6.60 -7.98 -2.32
C ILE A 95 5.12 -7.79 -2.64
N GLY A 96 4.69 -8.21 -3.83
CA GLY A 96 3.31 -8.10 -4.30
C GLY A 96 2.32 -9.04 -3.62
N LEU A 97 1.03 -8.82 -3.92
CA LEU A 97 -0.07 -9.62 -3.39
C LEU A 97 -0.20 -10.96 -4.11
N SER A 98 0.08 -11.04 -5.41
CA SER A 98 0.05 -12.29 -6.21
C SER A 98 0.84 -13.45 -5.61
N GLN A 99 1.81 -13.16 -4.74
CA GLN A 99 2.66 -14.14 -4.07
C GLN A 99 2.04 -14.74 -2.80
N LEU A 100 0.84 -14.27 -2.42
CA LEU A 100 0.04 -14.86 -1.35
C LEU A 100 -0.93 -15.91 -1.91
N PRO A 101 -1.37 -16.89 -1.11
CA PRO A 101 -2.50 -17.75 -1.46
C PRO A 101 -3.74 -16.91 -1.85
N ASN A 102 -4.31 -17.17 -3.02
CA ASN A 102 -5.39 -16.39 -3.65
C ASN A 102 -5.06 -14.89 -3.85
N GLY A 103 -3.77 -14.57 -3.97
CA GLY A 103 -3.27 -13.21 -4.04
C GLY A 103 -3.66 -12.46 -5.31
N SER A 104 -3.76 -13.17 -6.43
CA SER A 104 -4.16 -12.60 -7.72
C SER A 104 -5.63 -12.21 -7.73
N GLU A 105 -6.51 -13.09 -7.25
CA GLU A 105 -7.93 -12.80 -7.05
C GLU A 105 -8.12 -11.68 -6.04
N TRP A 106 -7.24 -11.64 -5.01
CA TRP A 106 -7.29 -10.57 -4.04
C TRP A 106 -7.03 -9.21 -4.67
N TYR A 107 -5.94 -9.13 -5.43
CA TYR A 107 -5.55 -7.91 -6.11
C TYR A 107 -6.59 -7.51 -7.16
N GLN A 108 -7.14 -8.46 -7.93
CA GLN A 108 -8.24 -8.20 -8.87
C GLN A 108 -9.46 -7.59 -8.17
N SER A 109 -9.83 -8.07 -6.99
CA SER A 109 -10.94 -7.49 -6.22
C SER A 109 -10.66 -6.04 -5.81
N LYS A 110 -9.41 -5.71 -5.47
CA LYS A 110 -9.00 -4.33 -5.19
C LYS A 110 -9.03 -3.46 -6.44
N LEU A 111 -8.55 -3.96 -7.59
CA LEU A 111 -8.66 -3.26 -8.87
C LEU A 111 -10.13 -2.94 -9.18
N ASN A 112 -11.02 -3.92 -9.09
CA ASN A 112 -12.45 -3.71 -9.35
C ASN A 112 -13.07 -2.67 -8.42
N TYR A 113 -12.66 -2.67 -7.15
CA TYR A 113 -13.16 -1.71 -6.17
C TYR A 113 -12.73 -0.27 -6.49
N TYR A 114 -11.43 -0.04 -6.73
CA TYR A 114 -10.91 1.31 -6.92
C TYR A 114 -11.19 1.88 -8.31
N THR A 115 -11.14 1.04 -9.35
CA THR A 115 -11.50 1.46 -10.71
C THR A 115 -13.01 1.58 -10.91
N GLY A 116 -13.79 0.84 -10.12
CA GLY A 116 -15.25 0.79 -10.24
C GLY A 116 -15.76 -0.08 -11.38
N ASP A 117 -14.89 -0.87 -12.02
CA ASP A 117 -15.21 -1.71 -13.17
C ASP A 117 -14.30 -2.96 -13.20
N VAL A 118 -14.67 -3.98 -13.96
CA VAL A 118 -13.91 -5.23 -14.06
C VAL A 118 -12.89 -5.13 -15.20
N ASN A 119 -11.71 -4.60 -14.88
CA ASN A 119 -10.59 -4.52 -15.82
C ASN A 119 -9.51 -5.54 -15.43
N SER A 120 -9.03 -6.32 -16.38
CA SER A 120 -7.87 -7.20 -16.18
C SER A 120 -6.58 -6.39 -16.01
N PRO A 121 -5.55 -6.92 -15.32
CA PRO A 121 -4.27 -6.23 -15.18
C PRO A 121 -3.62 -5.90 -16.53
N TYR A 122 -3.84 -6.74 -17.55
CA TYR A 122 -3.28 -6.53 -18.89
C TYR A 122 -3.98 -5.38 -19.65
N GLU A 123 -5.30 -5.26 -19.54
CA GLU A 123 -6.03 -4.12 -20.12
C GLU A 123 -5.59 -2.81 -19.47
N LEU A 124 -5.45 -2.79 -18.14
CA LEU A 124 -4.95 -1.63 -17.42
C LEU A 124 -3.51 -1.28 -17.82
N ALA A 125 -2.63 -2.28 -17.93
CA ALA A 125 -1.26 -2.06 -18.39
C ALA A 125 -1.21 -1.45 -19.80
N SER A 126 -2.10 -1.88 -20.70
CA SER A 126 -2.20 -1.29 -22.04
C SER A 126 -2.59 0.19 -21.99
N VAL A 127 -3.61 0.54 -21.19
CA VAL A 127 -4.03 1.94 -21.03
C VAL A 127 -2.89 2.79 -20.46
N LEU A 128 -2.19 2.28 -19.44
CA LEU A 128 -1.10 3.00 -18.79
C LEU A 128 0.10 3.18 -19.73
N SER A 129 0.44 2.19 -20.56
CA SER A 129 1.54 2.31 -21.53
C SER A 129 1.31 3.48 -22.48
N THR A 130 0.08 3.62 -23.02
CA THR A 130 -0.27 4.74 -23.90
C THR A 130 -0.09 6.09 -23.22
N VAL A 131 -0.55 6.22 -21.97
CA VAL A 131 -0.38 7.45 -21.18
C VAL A 131 1.09 7.75 -20.88
N ILE A 132 1.89 6.73 -20.57
CA ILE A 132 3.31 6.87 -20.22
C ILE A 132 4.17 7.20 -21.46
N GLU A 133 3.78 6.71 -22.64
CA GLU A 133 4.46 6.99 -23.91
C GLU A 133 4.25 8.43 -24.38
N ASP A 134 3.06 9.01 -24.12
CA ASP A 134 2.77 10.43 -24.38
C ASP A 134 3.41 11.38 -23.35
N ALA A 135 3.87 10.84 -22.22
CA ALA A 135 4.42 11.64 -21.15
C ALA A 135 5.74 12.34 -21.54
N PRO A 136 5.96 13.60 -21.09
CA PRO A 136 7.24 14.28 -21.24
C PRO A 136 8.41 13.45 -20.68
N LYS A 137 9.60 13.64 -21.24
CA LYS A 137 10.82 12.97 -20.76
C LYS A 137 11.14 13.32 -19.30
N ASP A 138 10.87 14.55 -18.91
CA ASP A 138 11.08 15.06 -17.55
C ASP A 138 9.74 15.35 -16.89
N ILE A 139 9.27 14.39 -16.08
CA ILE A 139 8.07 14.56 -15.26
C ILE A 139 8.50 15.16 -13.92
N THR A 140 7.96 16.32 -13.57
CA THR A 140 8.29 16.96 -12.30
C THR A 140 7.39 16.39 -11.21
N ALA A 141 7.91 15.44 -10.45
CA ALA A 141 7.21 14.90 -9.29
C ALA A 141 7.43 15.79 -8.06
N ASN A 142 6.36 16.14 -7.34
CA ASN A 142 6.50 16.74 -6.02
C ASN A 142 7.01 15.68 -5.03
N LYS A 143 8.33 15.64 -4.85
CA LYS A 143 9.03 14.62 -4.07
C LYS A 143 8.62 14.58 -2.60
N GLN A 144 8.14 15.69 -2.05
CA GLN A 144 7.67 15.76 -0.66
C GLN A 144 6.32 15.07 -0.51
N LEU A 145 5.39 15.26 -1.45
CA LEU A 145 4.08 14.58 -1.45
C LEU A 145 4.24 13.07 -1.61
N LEU A 146 5.19 12.64 -2.45
CA LEU A 146 5.48 11.22 -2.68
C LEU A 146 6.16 10.50 -1.50
N ALA A 147 6.74 11.26 -0.56
CA ALA A 147 7.40 10.71 0.63
C ALA A 147 6.47 10.63 1.86
N SER A 148 5.21 11.07 1.76
CA SER A 148 4.25 11.00 2.87
C SER A 148 4.01 9.55 3.30
N THR A 149 4.07 9.31 4.61
CA THR A 149 3.84 7.99 5.23
C THR A 149 2.48 7.87 5.90
N VAL A 150 1.69 8.94 5.92
CA VAL A 150 0.43 9.01 6.69
C VAL A 150 -0.77 8.56 5.87
N LEU A 151 -0.85 8.98 4.61
CA LEU A 151 -1.98 8.70 3.70
C LEU A 151 -1.52 7.86 2.50
N PRO A 152 -2.42 7.10 1.85
CA PRO A 152 -2.17 6.53 0.54
C PRO A 152 -1.68 7.60 -0.44
N THR A 153 -0.70 7.26 -1.29
CA THR A 153 -0.17 8.22 -2.28
C THR A 153 -1.27 8.77 -3.19
N ALA A 154 -2.30 7.98 -3.49
CA ALA A 154 -3.45 8.42 -4.27
C ALA A 154 -4.12 9.68 -3.69
N LEU A 155 -4.22 9.80 -2.37
CA LEU A 155 -4.77 10.98 -1.71
C LEU A 155 -3.73 12.10 -1.56
N ALA A 156 -2.46 11.75 -1.33
CA ALA A 156 -1.38 12.74 -1.21
C ALA A 156 -1.11 13.51 -2.51
N LEU A 157 -1.54 12.98 -3.67
CA LEU A 157 -1.42 13.62 -4.98
C LEU A 157 -2.59 14.56 -5.32
N LEU A 158 -3.59 14.68 -4.45
CA LEU A 158 -4.69 15.62 -4.65
C LEU A 158 -4.29 17.03 -4.19
N ASP A 159 -4.80 18.04 -4.89
CA ASP A 159 -4.52 19.44 -4.60
C ASP A 159 -5.07 19.89 -3.24
N VAL A 160 -4.46 20.95 -2.70
CA VAL A 160 -4.90 21.61 -1.47
C VAL A 160 -6.31 22.17 -1.68
N GLY A 161 -7.30 21.61 -0.96
CA GLY A 161 -8.70 22.02 -1.07
C GLY A 161 -9.66 20.93 -1.54
N CYS A 162 -9.15 19.74 -1.90
CA CYS A 162 -9.97 18.57 -2.16
C CYS A 162 -10.58 18.03 -0.85
N GLU A 163 -11.91 18.12 -0.71
CA GLU A 163 -12.61 17.57 0.46
C GLU A 163 -12.69 16.03 0.35
N HIS A 164 -12.29 15.33 1.43
CA HIS A 164 -12.33 13.88 1.48
C HIS A 164 -13.74 13.36 1.71
N ALA A 165 -14.27 12.58 0.76
CA ALA A 165 -15.53 11.88 0.93
C ALA A 165 -15.40 10.82 2.05
N LYS A 166 -16.40 10.76 2.94
CA LYS A 166 -16.45 9.77 4.01
C LYS A 166 -16.58 8.36 3.44
N GLY A 167 -15.74 7.45 3.92
CA GLY A 167 -15.73 6.04 3.57
C GLY A 167 -15.87 5.13 4.78
N LEU A 168 -15.98 3.83 4.50
CA LEU A 168 -16.13 2.79 5.53
C LEU A 168 -14.86 1.95 5.73
N ASN A 169 -13.88 2.08 4.83
CA ASN A 169 -12.64 1.32 4.92
C ASN A 169 -11.66 2.00 5.88
N TRP A 170 -11.51 1.46 7.08
CA TRP A 170 -10.55 1.96 8.07
C TRP A 170 -9.10 1.89 7.58
N ARG A 171 -8.77 0.99 6.65
CA ARG A 171 -7.43 0.91 6.06
C ARG A 171 -7.12 2.12 5.18
N ASP A 172 -8.16 2.71 4.60
CA ASP A 172 -8.09 3.94 3.82
C ASP A 172 -8.43 5.16 4.68
N HIS A 173 -8.21 5.08 6.00
CA HIS A 173 -8.48 6.14 6.96
C HIS A 173 -9.95 6.61 6.99
N PHE A 174 -10.89 5.71 6.67
CA PHE A 174 -12.31 6.03 6.53
C PHE A 174 -12.58 7.09 5.45
N ILE A 175 -11.77 7.10 4.40
CA ILE A 175 -11.95 7.95 3.21
C ILE A 175 -12.39 7.05 2.05
N ASP A 176 -13.43 7.48 1.33
CA ASP A 176 -13.78 6.88 0.04
C ASP A 176 -12.87 7.47 -1.03
N ILE A 177 -11.74 6.81 -1.26
CA ILE A 177 -10.69 7.25 -2.20
C ILE A 177 -11.26 7.46 -3.60
N ARG A 178 -12.10 6.54 -4.09
CA ARG A 178 -12.65 6.63 -5.45
C ARG A 178 -13.57 7.84 -5.59
N THR A 179 -14.50 8.01 -4.65
CA THR A 179 -15.42 9.15 -4.66
C THR A 179 -14.65 10.47 -4.52
N THR A 180 -13.65 10.52 -3.63
CA THR A 180 -12.80 11.71 -3.43
C THR A 180 -12.07 12.11 -4.71
N ILE A 181 -11.37 11.17 -5.37
CA ILE A 181 -10.67 11.43 -6.63
C ILE A 181 -11.64 11.84 -7.74
N GLY A 182 -12.81 11.21 -7.82
CA GLY A 182 -13.85 11.57 -8.80
C GLY A 182 -14.34 13.01 -8.62
N GLN A 183 -14.55 13.46 -7.39
CA GLN A 183 -14.99 14.83 -7.07
C GLN A 183 -13.91 15.88 -7.35
N CYS A 184 -12.63 15.50 -7.23
CA CYS A 184 -11.49 16.39 -7.43
C CYS A 184 -10.89 16.33 -8.84
N LYS A 185 -11.57 15.66 -9.80
CA LYS A 185 -11.13 15.49 -11.20
C LYS A 185 -10.75 16.80 -11.90
N GLY A 186 -11.45 17.90 -11.60
CA GLY A 186 -11.15 19.21 -12.19
C GLY A 186 -9.89 19.91 -11.64
N GLN A 187 -9.24 19.33 -10.63
CA GLN A 187 -8.10 19.93 -9.93
C GLN A 187 -6.79 19.19 -10.23
N THR A 188 -6.82 17.99 -10.81
CA THR A 188 -5.60 17.23 -11.09
C THR A 188 -4.99 17.66 -12.42
N ASP A 189 -3.80 18.26 -12.38
CA ASP A 189 -3.10 18.67 -13.60
C ASP A 189 -2.53 17.48 -14.41
N ARG A 190 -2.20 17.73 -15.68
CA ARG A 190 -1.68 16.71 -16.61
C ARG A 190 -0.35 16.09 -16.15
N ASN A 191 0.53 16.87 -15.52
CA ASN A 191 1.81 16.38 -15.02
C ASN A 191 1.62 15.42 -13.84
N VAL A 192 0.69 15.72 -12.93
CA VAL A 192 0.28 14.81 -11.85
C VAL A 192 -0.29 13.51 -12.43
N LEU A 193 -1.11 13.58 -13.48
CA LEU A 193 -1.66 12.38 -14.13
C LEU A 193 -0.57 11.48 -14.76
N HIS A 194 0.51 12.05 -15.31
CA HIS A 194 1.67 11.23 -15.73
C HIS A 194 2.39 10.58 -14.54
N VAL A 195 2.54 11.29 -13.41
CA VAL A 195 3.08 10.70 -12.16
C VAL A 195 2.20 9.55 -11.67
N VAL A 196 0.88 9.75 -11.66
CA VAL A 196 -0.12 8.74 -11.30
C VAL A 196 0.02 7.51 -12.21
N ALA A 197 0.12 7.69 -13.53
CA ALA A 197 0.24 6.59 -14.47
C ALA A 197 1.49 5.73 -14.20
N LEU A 198 2.63 6.36 -13.91
CA LEU A 198 3.86 5.66 -13.55
C LEU A 198 3.74 4.89 -12.23
N ILE A 199 3.08 5.46 -11.22
CA ILE A 199 2.86 4.79 -9.94
C ILE A 199 1.89 3.60 -10.13
N ALA A 200 0.84 3.76 -10.94
CA ALA A 200 -0.09 2.71 -11.30
C ALA A 200 0.55 1.56 -12.06
N GLU A 201 1.49 1.85 -12.98
CA GLU A 201 2.28 0.83 -13.67
C GLU A 201 3.12 0.02 -12.67
N VAL A 202 3.78 0.68 -11.73
CA VAL A 202 4.56 0.01 -10.69
C VAL A 202 3.66 -0.80 -9.74
N ASP A 203 2.47 -0.30 -9.40
CA ASP A 203 1.47 -1.02 -8.60
C ASP A 203 1.06 -2.34 -9.28
N LEU A 204 0.67 -2.30 -10.56
CA LEU A 204 0.36 -3.50 -11.36
C LEU A 204 1.58 -4.42 -11.48
N GLY A 205 2.74 -3.84 -11.79
CA GLY A 205 4.02 -4.53 -11.88
C GLY A 205 4.28 -5.36 -10.63
N VAL A 206 4.20 -4.74 -9.46
CA VAL A 206 4.43 -5.38 -8.16
C VAL A 206 3.34 -6.42 -7.85
N HIS A 207 2.07 -6.05 -7.92
CA HIS A 207 0.99 -6.83 -7.34
C HIS A 207 0.37 -7.87 -8.28
N ALA A 208 0.36 -7.63 -9.59
CA ALA A 208 -0.12 -8.59 -10.59
C ALA A 208 1.04 -9.32 -11.30
N PHE A 209 2.07 -8.58 -11.73
CA PHE A 209 3.15 -9.13 -12.58
C PHE A 209 4.40 -9.55 -11.82
N SER A 210 4.35 -9.54 -10.48
CA SER A 210 5.41 -10.03 -9.59
C SER A 210 6.78 -9.36 -9.81
N TRP A 211 6.79 -8.08 -10.18
CA TRP A 211 8.03 -7.30 -10.21
C TRP A 211 8.73 -7.36 -8.86
N SER A 212 10.05 -7.56 -8.92
CA SER A 212 10.91 -7.46 -7.75
C SER A 212 10.96 -6.02 -7.23
N GLN A 213 11.33 -5.85 -5.95
CA GLN A 213 11.62 -4.52 -5.40
C GLN A 213 12.63 -3.76 -6.26
N GLN A 214 13.65 -4.43 -6.80
CA GLN A 214 14.68 -3.77 -7.60
C GLN A 214 14.11 -3.21 -8.91
N GLN A 215 13.25 -3.96 -9.60
CA GLN A 215 12.57 -3.49 -10.80
C GLN A 215 11.65 -2.30 -10.49
N ALA A 216 10.84 -2.41 -9.44
CA ALA A 216 9.95 -1.33 -9.00
C ALA A 216 10.73 -0.06 -8.63
N MET A 217 11.79 -0.20 -7.82
CA MET A 217 12.67 0.90 -7.42
C MET A 217 13.33 1.56 -8.63
N HIS A 218 13.93 0.76 -9.53
CA HIS A 218 14.56 1.27 -10.73
C HIS A 218 13.58 2.07 -11.59
N ARG A 219 12.36 1.57 -11.78
CA ARG A 219 11.32 2.27 -12.55
C ARG A 219 10.96 3.61 -11.91
N LEU A 220 10.71 3.64 -10.60
CA LEU A 220 10.39 4.87 -9.87
C LEU A 220 11.53 5.88 -9.91
N GLN A 221 12.77 5.44 -9.68
CA GLN A 221 13.94 6.32 -9.66
C GLN A 221 14.21 6.96 -11.03
N THR A 222 14.16 6.15 -12.09
CA THR A 222 14.48 6.62 -13.44
C THR A 222 13.40 7.51 -14.04
N ARG A 223 12.11 7.20 -13.81
CA ARG A 223 11.00 7.93 -14.43
C ARG A 223 10.53 9.14 -13.64
N LEU A 224 10.74 9.16 -12.32
CA LEU A 224 10.34 10.27 -11.44
C LEU A 224 11.54 11.02 -10.83
N ASN A 225 12.76 10.69 -11.24
CA ASN A 225 14.01 11.29 -10.76
C ASN A 225 14.10 11.29 -9.21
N LEU A 226 13.75 10.16 -8.60
CA LEU A 226 13.74 9.96 -7.15
C LEU A 226 15.08 9.39 -6.69
N ASN A 227 15.55 9.85 -5.53
CA ASN A 227 16.64 9.14 -4.85
C ASN A 227 16.12 7.83 -4.22
N GLU A 228 17.04 7.01 -3.71
CA GLU A 228 16.69 5.70 -3.13
C GLU A 228 15.68 5.81 -1.98
N ALA A 229 15.88 6.75 -1.04
CA ALA A 229 14.98 6.91 0.11
C ALA A 229 13.56 7.32 -0.33
N GLN A 230 13.45 8.23 -1.30
CA GLN A 230 12.18 8.70 -1.86
C GLN A 230 11.46 7.58 -2.61
N ALA A 231 12.16 6.86 -3.49
CA ALA A 231 11.59 5.74 -4.22
C ALA A 231 11.15 4.61 -3.28
N TYR A 232 11.91 4.35 -2.21
CA TYR A 232 11.55 3.33 -1.23
C TYR A 232 10.32 3.72 -0.39
N ALA A 233 10.21 5.01 -0.01
CA ALA A 233 9.02 5.52 0.66
C ALA A 233 7.76 5.37 -0.22
N LEU A 234 7.87 5.73 -1.50
CA LEU A 234 6.78 5.57 -2.46
C LEU A 234 6.44 4.09 -2.70
N LEU A 235 7.44 3.22 -2.83
CA LEU A 235 7.21 1.79 -2.98
C LEU A 235 6.52 1.18 -1.75
N LYS A 236 6.86 1.63 -0.53
CA LYS A 236 6.14 1.22 0.67
C LYS A 236 4.67 1.59 0.59
N SER A 237 4.36 2.81 0.14
CA SER A 237 2.97 3.25 -0.06
C SER A 237 2.24 2.35 -1.06
N ILE A 238 2.85 2.04 -2.21
CA ILE A 238 2.31 1.10 -3.21
C ILE A 238 2.00 -0.25 -2.57
N VAL A 239 2.96 -0.83 -1.84
CA VAL A 239 2.80 -2.15 -1.20
C VAL A 239 1.73 -2.16 -0.11
N PHE A 240 1.60 -1.07 0.66
CA PHE A 240 0.65 -0.98 1.78
C PHE A 240 -0.75 -0.56 1.34
N TYR A 241 -0.88 0.12 0.20
CA TYR A 241 -2.14 0.61 -0.36
C TYR A 241 -2.36 0.11 -1.81
N PRO A 242 -2.34 -1.22 -2.03
CA PRO A 242 -2.41 -1.80 -3.36
C PRO A 242 -3.68 -1.36 -4.10
N ALA A 243 -3.50 -1.02 -5.38
CA ALA A 243 -4.52 -0.57 -6.32
C ALA A 243 -5.19 0.78 -6.00
N THR A 244 -4.89 1.44 -4.88
CA THR A 244 -5.53 2.74 -4.54
C THR A 244 -5.28 3.80 -5.60
N ILE A 245 -4.07 3.81 -6.19
CA ILE A 245 -3.69 4.76 -7.24
C ILE A 245 -4.48 4.56 -8.55
N LEU A 246 -5.03 3.37 -8.79
CA LEU A 246 -5.85 3.09 -9.98
C LEU A 246 -7.24 3.74 -9.90
N ALA A 247 -7.61 4.36 -8.77
CA ALA A 247 -8.82 5.17 -8.68
C ALA A 247 -8.81 6.39 -9.63
N PHE A 248 -7.64 6.79 -10.14
CA PHE A 248 -7.50 7.81 -11.18
C PHE A 248 -7.77 7.30 -12.60
N LEU A 249 -8.09 6.01 -12.81
CA LEU A 249 -8.20 5.41 -14.14
C LEU A 249 -9.10 6.20 -15.10
N ASP A 250 -10.23 6.72 -14.62
CA ASP A 250 -11.14 7.52 -15.43
C ASP A 250 -10.47 8.80 -15.95
N GLN A 251 -9.64 9.46 -15.14
CA GLN A 251 -8.91 10.65 -15.55
C GLN A 251 -7.78 10.31 -16.55
N LEU A 252 -7.10 9.17 -16.32
CA LEU A 252 -6.02 8.70 -17.18
C LEU A 252 -6.50 8.33 -18.59
N LYS A 253 -7.72 7.80 -18.73
CA LYS A 253 -8.32 7.47 -20.03
C LYS A 253 -8.61 8.69 -20.91
N HIS A 254 -8.55 9.90 -20.34
CA HIS A 254 -8.84 11.17 -21.03
C HIS A 254 -7.61 12.08 -21.18
N LEU A 255 -6.42 11.57 -20.86
CA LEU A 255 -5.15 12.27 -21.10
C LEU A 255 -4.76 12.25 -22.58
#